data_AF-A0A3M6U469-F1
#
_entry.id   AF-A0A3M6U469-F1
#
_cell.length_a   1.000
_cell.length_b   1.000
_cell.length_c   1.000
_cell.angle_alpha   90.00
_cell.angle_beta   90.00
_cell.angle_gamma   90.00
#
_symmetry.space_group_name_H-M   'P 1'
#
loop_
_entity.id
_entity.type
_entity.pdbx_description
1 polymer ?
#
loop_
_entity_poly.entity_id
_entity_poly.type
_entity_poly.pdbx_seq_one_letter_code
_entity_poly.pdbx_strand_id
1 'polypeptide(L)'
;MRGNPPLRFTNEEIKMALIYTIIFLLFVPASLADGLFEILLPKNTSLWVANGKARRVTFAYDQGEVDNWNVELTDGRDHTAHAYSTDIIFPQKIGGKLVYVKQVHVPETLKSGEYKVKICGLLKDGRKLCQKSDAFHIEGDQMESSRNKDDLQPHEKRFRSRLSAFEDYLRKLDVVDIWPIHETHCTIPKIHKPSKEEFTEKCMKPGQACIITGMMENWKAMDKWLFETFQHDPRIEDGVYIGQRLTPVPLTNYVKYLKERAANETAPWVIFMSDVFDLYPELREDYIIPDFFAESDDFMNNVDEELRLDWRWIIMAAKRSGSGWHVDPANTTGWLALVQGAKLWGMYPPSVYHIPGVKNNYYQKRDYDMEDAFYWWIYTRPYLKGNLPIECVQKPGDIVFIPTGWWHSVLNLDDTVSVTQNFCNKYSLRNCLSELKEQADSDGGFIGRTFEQLRELYATKYPQYFEQEDLDFEAPVKGHGLTEEDEKSRRLQVLKDFLAGNTKTIV
;
A
#
# COMPACT_ATOMS: atom_id res chain seq x y z
N MET A 1 35.91 -39.76 -13.29
CA MET A 1 34.95 -40.79 -12.84
C MET A 1 34.38 -40.32 -11.50
N ARG A 2 33.10 -40.03 -11.26
CA ARG A 2 31.85 -40.06 -12.05
C ARG A 2 31.10 -38.77 -11.69
N GLY A 3 30.68 -37.98 -12.67
CA GLY A 3 29.78 -36.85 -12.44
C GLY A 3 28.35 -37.36 -12.31
N ASN A 4 27.64 -36.94 -11.25
CA ASN A 4 26.19 -37.11 -11.21
C ASN A 4 25.55 -36.03 -12.10
N PRO A 5 24.51 -36.36 -12.88
CA PRO A 5 23.86 -35.40 -13.76
C PRO A 5 23.02 -34.40 -12.94
N PRO A 6 22.81 -33.17 -13.45
CA PRO A 6 21.85 -32.25 -12.87
C PRO A 6 20.43 -32.83 -13.03
N LEU A 7 19.63 -32.76 -11.96
CA LEU A 7 18.20 -33.03 -12.02
C LEU A 7 17.56 -32.04 -13.02
N ARG A 8 17.30 -32.53 -14.23
CA ARG A 8 16.50 -31.82 -15.24
C ARG A 8 15.05 -32.18 -15.01
N PHE A 9 14.30 -31.26 -14.42
CA PHE A 9 12.84 -31.30 -14.56
C PHE A 9 12.49 -30.86 -15.99
N THR A 10 11.66 -31.63 -16.65
CA THR A 10 11.21 -31.35 -18.02
C THR A 10 10.16 -30.23 -18.01
N ASN A 11 10.08 -29.45 -19.08
CA ASN A 11 9.06 -28.38 -19.24
C ASN A 11 7.61 -28.92 -19.11
N GLU A 12 7.41 -30.22 -19.33
CA GLU A 12 6.14 -30.94 -19.10
C GLU A 12 5.83 -31.07 -17.60
N GLU A 13 6.81 -31.33 -16.73
CA GLU A 13 6.61 -31.49 -15.28
C GLU A 13 6.29 -30.15 -14.58
N ILE A 14 6.86 -29.03 -15.05
CA ILE A 14 6.58 -27.70 -14.52
C ILE A 14 5.23 -27.17 -15.05
N LYS A 15 4.90 -27.43 -16.32
CA LYS A 15 3.56 -27.18 -16.87
C LYS A 15 2.51 -28.01 -16.13
N MET A 16 2.79 -29.29 -15.86
CA MET A 16 1.92 -30.14 -15.05
C MET A 16 1.77 -29.59 -13.64
N ALA A 17 2.82 -29.13 -12.96
CA ALA A 17 2.69 -28.55 -11.62
C ALA A 17 1.82 -27.27 -11.59
N LEU A 18 1.96 -26.38 -12.59
CA LEU A 18 1.12 -25.17 -12.70
C LEU A 18 -0.32 -25.49 -13.12
N ILE A 19 -0.50 -26.40 -14.08
CA ILE A 19 -1.81 -26.87 -14.54
C ILE A 19 -2.52 -27.62 -13.39
N TYR A 20 -1.82 -28.44 -12.60
CA TYR A 20 -2.38 -29.06 -11.39
C TYR A 20 -2.72 -28.03 -10.31
N THR A 21 -1.97 -26.94 -10.18
CA THR A 21 -2.27 -25.88 -9.20
C THR A 21 -3.51 -25.07 -9.60
N ILE A 22 -3.70 -24.81 -10.89
CA ILE A 22 -4.87 -24.10 -11.43
C ILE A 22 -6.10 -25.03 -11.55
N ILE A 23 -5.92 -26.31 -11.89
CA ILE A 23 -7.00 -27.30 -11.94
C ILE A 23 -7.48 -27.66 -10.53
N PHE A 24 -6.62 -27.70 -9.50
CA PHE A 24 -7.08 -27.89 -8.11
C PHE A 24 -7.88 -26.69 -7.56
N LEU A 25 -7.75 -25.50 -8.15
CA LEU A 25 -8.61 -24.35 -7.84
C LEU A 25 -10.01 -24.48 -8.48
N LEU A 26 -10.16 -25.29 -9.54
CA LEU A 26 -11.41 -25.46 -10.29
C LEU A 26 -12.10 -26.81 -10.09
N PHE A 27 -11.40 -27.84 -9.62
CA PHE A 27 -11.97 -29.14 -9.27
C PHE A 27 -11.59 -29.51 -7.84
N VAL A 28 -12.35 -28.98 -6.89
CA VAL A 28 -12.67 -29.78 -5.69
C VAL A 28 -13.72 -30.79 -6.20
N PRO A 29 -13.41 -32.09 -6.33
CA PRO A 29 -14.40 -33.05 -6.77
C PRO A 29 -15.56 -33.03 -5.77
N ALA A 30 -16.78 -32.76 -6.26
CA ALA A 30 -18.02 -32.74 -5.49
C ALA A 30 -18.46 -34.15 -5.01
N SER A 31 -17.60 -35.16 -5.12
CA SER A 31 -17.86 -36.52 -4.68
C SER A 31 -16.68 -37.06 -3.90
N LEU A 32 -16.69 -36.82 -2.59
CA LEU A 32 -16.27 -37.75 -1.52
C LEU A 32 -16.46 -37.04 -0.17
N ALA A 33 -17.55 -37.43 0.50
CA ALA A 33 -17.80 -37.45 1.95
C ALA A 33 -17.51 -36.20 2.81
N ASP A 34 -18.58 -35.70 3.44
CA ASP A 34 -18.68 -35.12 4.78
C ASP A 34 -17.40 -34.76 5.55
N GLY A 35 -17.25 -33.48 5.89
CA GLY A 35 -16.93 -33.10 7.28
C GLY A 35 -15.54 -33.43 7.84
N LEU A 36 -14.47 -33.21 7.09
CA LEU A 36 -13.10 -33.43 7.59
C LEU A 36 -12.24 -32.18 7.44
N PHE A 37 -11.53 -31.86 8.52
CA PHE A 37 -10.35 -31.01 8.47
C PHE A 37 -9.36 -31.63 7.49
N GLU A 38 -8.89 -30.85 6.51
CA GLU A 38 -7.94 -31.31 5.50
C GLU A 38 -6.90 -30.25 5.17
N ILE A 39 -5.63 -30.64 5.10
CA ILE A 39 -4.56 -29.78 4.59
C ILE A 39 -4.45 -30.01 3.08
N LEU A 40 -4.88 -29.02 2.30
CA LEU A 40 -4.92 -29.07 0.84
C LEU A 40 -3.55 -28.80 0.21
N LEU A 41 -2.74 -27.95 0.86
CA LEU A 41 -1.36 -27.66 0.51
C LEU A 41 -0.56 -27.38 1.80
N PRO A 42 0.69 -27.86 1.92
CA PRO A 42 1.46 -28.56 0.91
C PRO A 42 1.09 -30.04 0.75
N LYS A 43 1.27 -30.57 -0.46
CA LYS A 43 1.18 -32.00 -0.82
C LYS A 43 2.56 -32.65 -0.87
N ASN A 44 2.63 -33.98 -0.93
CA ASN A 44 3.89 -34.72 -1.02
C ASN A 44 4.80 -34.36 -2.21
N THR A 45 4.24 -33.83 -3.30
CA THR A 45 5.00 -33.33 -4.46
C THR A 45 5.50 -31.90 -4.30
N SER A 46 5.22 -31.24 -3.17
CA SER A 46 5.62 -29.86 -2.94
C SER A 46 7.12 -29.78 -2.70
N LEU A 47 7.81 -28.96 -3.49
CA LEU A 47 9.20 -28.59 -3.25
C LEU A 47 9.24 -27.16 -2.70
N TRP A 48 9.64 -27.00 -1.45
CA TRP A 48 9.89 -25.69 -0.87
C TRP A 48 11.40 -25.41 -0.82
N VAL A 49 11.77 -24.14 -0.73
CA VAL A 49 13.17 -23.71 -0.61
C VAL A 49 13.29 -22.90 0.67
N ALA A 50 14.24 -23.24 1.51
CA ALA A 50 14.58 -22.52 2.73
C ALA A 50 15.31 -21.21 2.40
N ASN A 51 14.56 -20.19 1.98
CA ASN A 51 15.11 -18.91 1.51
C ASN A 51 14.41 -17.68 2.11
N GLY A 52 13.79 -17.82 3.29
CA GLY A 52 13.10 -16.74 3.99
C GLY A 52 11.79 -16.28 3.34
N LYS A 53 11.49 -16.76 2.14
CA LYS A 53 10.27 -16.40 1.40
C LYS A 53 9.06 -17.14 1.98
N ALA A 54 7.92 -16.48 1.89
CA ALA A 54 6.63 -17.08 2.23
C ALA A 54 6.26 -18.21 1.26
N ARG A 55 5.65 -19.26 1.79
CA ARG A 55 4.96 -20.32 1.05
C ARG A 55 3.54 -20.41 1.52
N ARG A 56 2.65 -20.67 0.57
CA ARG A 56 1.21 -20.77 0.84
C ARG A 56 0.89 -22.13 1.43
N VAL A 57 0.32 -22.14 2.63
CA VAL A 57 -0.34 -23.28 3.25
C VAL A 57 -1.84 -23.08 3.13
N THR A 58 -2.55 -24.07 2.60
CA THR A 58 -4.00 -24.01 2.41
C THR A 58 -4.63 -25.22 3.07
N PHE A 59 -5.68 -25.00 3.85
CA PHE A 59 -6.39 -26.07 4.55
C PHE A 59 -7.88 -25.74 4.66
N ALA A 60 -8.73 -26.75 4.81
CA ALA A 60 -10.18 -26.58 4.86
C ALA A 60 -10.75 -27.13 6.17
N TYR A 61 -11.71 -26.42 6.76
CA TYR A 61 -12.45 -26.86 7.95
C TYR A 61 -13.79 -26.13 8.06
N ASP A 62 -14.90 -26.87 8.05
CA ASP A 62 -16.26 -26.35 7.96
C ASP A 62 -17.20 -26.76 9.12
N GLN A 63 -16.69 -27.43 10.15
CA GLN A 63 -17.51 -28.00 11.25
C GLN A 63 -17.56 -27.17 12.54
N GLY A 64 -17.05 -25.94 12.55
CA GLY A 64 -17.11 -25.07 13.73
C GLY A 64 -16.24 -23.82 13.65
N GLU A 65 -16.43 -22.91 14.60
CA GLU A 65 -15.60 -21.70 14.74
C GLU A 65 -14.33 -22.00 15.54
N VAL A 66 -13.18 -21.61 14.98
CA VAL A 66 -11.85 -21.78 15.58
C VAL A 66 -11.29 -20.40 15.90
N ASP A 67 -10.96 -20.17 17.17
CA ASP A 67 -10.52 -18.85 17.65
C ASP A 67 -9.11 -18.49 17.14
N ASN A 68 -8.20 -19.47 17.16
CA ASN A 68 -6.84 -19.30 16.69
C ASN A 68 -6.29 -20.58 16.07
N TRP A 69 -5.39 -20.41 15.10
CA TRP A 69 -4.66 -21.49 14.46
C TRP A 69 -3.16 -21.40 14.78
N ASN A 70 -2.61 -22.50 15.27
CA ASN A 70 -1.18 -22.71 15.37
C ASN A 70 -0.71 -23.52 14.15
N VAL A 71 0.38 -23.08 13.52
CA VAL A 71 1.01 -23.77 12.40
C VAL A 71 2.46 -24.03 12.76
N GLU A 72 2.91 -25.25 12.47
CA GLU A 72 4.28 -25.72 12.74
C GLU A 72 4.80 -26.45 11.50
N LEU A 73 6.10 -26.31 11.22
CA LEU A 73 6.84 -27.24 10.38
C LEU A 73 7.47 -28.30 11.27
N THR A 74 7.23 -29.57 10.96
CA THR A 74 7.84 -30.70 11.67
C THR A 74 8.78 -31.47 10.74
N ASP A 75 9.90 -31.97 11.27
CA ASP A 75 10.83 -32.83 10.51
C ASP A 75 10.25 -34.24 10.25
N GLY A 76 10.95 -35.07 9.48
CA GLY A 76 10.56 -36.46 9.22
C GLY A 76 10.47 -37.36 10.46
N ARG A 77 10.89 -36.89 11.64
CA ARG A 77 10.74 -37.55 12.96
C ARG A 77 9.65 -36.91 13.82
N ASP A 78 8.83 -36.04 13.23
CA ASP A 78 7.74 -35.30 13.87
C ASP A 78 8.18 -34.30 14.96
N HIS A 79 9.45 -33.91 15.01
CA HIS A 79 9.91 -32.82 15.87
C HIS A 79 9.59 -31.46 15.23
N THR A 80 9.13 -30.50 16.03
CA THR A 80 8.88 -29.12 15.56
C THR A 80 10.20 -28.47 15.16
N ALA A 81 10.40 -28.30 13.85
CA ALA A 81 11.54 -27.62 13.26
C ALA A 81 11.35 -26.10 13.27
N HIS A 82 10.11 -25.63 13.13
CA HIS A 82 9.76 -24.22 13.26
C HIS A 82 8.30 -24.07 13.68
N ALA A 83 8.02 -23.20 14.64
CA ALA A 83 6.67 -22.86 15.05
C ALA A 83 6.38 -21.41 14.71
N TYR A 84 5.24 -21.16 14.08
CA TYR A 84 4.79 -19.81 13.77
C TYR A 84 3.99 -19.25 14.94
N SER A 85 3.86 -17.92 15.01
CA SER A 85 2.93 -17.31 15.96
C SER A 85 1.54 -17.91 15.79
N THR A 86 0.86 -18.04 16.91
CA THR A 86 -0.56 -18.39 16.92
C THR A 86 -1.29 -17.24 16.26
N ASP A 87 -1.94 -17.53 15.13
CA ASP A 87 -2.54 -16.52 14.26
C ASP A 87 -4.03 -16.78 14.11
N ILE A 88 -4.79 -15.70 14.02
CA ILE A 88 -6.17 -15.77 13.55
C ILE A 88 -6.11 -15.85 12.02
N ILE A 89 -6.59 -16.96 11.46
CA ILE A 89 -6.64 -17.18 10.02
C ILE A 89 -8.11 -17.19 9.62
N PHE A 90 -8.50 -16.25 8.77
CA PHE A 90 -9.89 -16.13 8.32
C PHE A 90 -10.14 -17.02 7.10
N PRO A 91 -11.25 -17.79 7.07
CA PRO A 91 -11.57 -18.64 5.94
C PRO A 91 -12.16 -17.87 4.77
N GLN A 92 -11.95 -18.39 3.57
CA GLN A 92 -12.62 -18.02 2.33
C GLN A 92 -13.64 -19.11 1.99
N LYS A 93 -14.84 -18.72 1.53
CA LYS A 93 -15.87 -19.69 1.11
C LYS A 93 -15.65 -20.08 -0.34
N ILE A 94 -15.18 -21.30 -0.60
CA ILE A 94 -14.88 -21.82 -1.94
C ILE A 94 -15.68 -23.12 -2.14
N GLY A 95 -16.58 -23.14 -3.13
CA GLY A 95 -17.39 -24.33 -3.44
C GLY A 95 -18.21 -24.86 -2.26
N GLY A 96 -18.63 -23.98 -1.33
CA GLY A 96 -19.38 -24.35 -0.13
C GLY A 96 -18.54 -24.74 1.10
N LYS A 97 -17.21 -24.89 0.96
CA LYS A 97 -16.28 -25.19 2.07
C LYS A 97 -15.56 -23.92 2.56
N LEU A 98 -15.25 -23.88 3.85
CA LEU A 98 -14.40 -22.85 4.45
C LEU A 98 -12.93 -23.23 4.29
N VAL A 99 -12.20 -22.43 3.52
CA VAL A 99 -10.79 -22.65 3.15
C VAL A 99 -9.92 -21.56 3.75
N TYR A 100 -8.95 -21.95 4.55
CA TYR A 100 -8.01 -21.08 5.24
C TYR A 100 -6.69 -21.05 4.48
N VAL A 101 -6.05 -19.88 4.45
CA VAL A 101 -4.76 -19.69 3.77
C VAL A 101 -3.81 -18.98 4.71
N LYS A 102 -2.63 -19.57 4.97
CA LYS A 102 -1.54 -18.95 5.72
C LYS A 102 -0.31 -18.83 4.83
N GLN A 103 0.30 -17.65 4.83
CA GLN A 103 1.64 -17.45 4.29
C GLN A 103 2.66 -17.82 5.37
N VAL A 104 3.44 -18.86 5.08
CA VAL A 104 4.37 -19.50 6.01
C VAL A 104 5.78 -19.25 5.50
N HIS A 105 6.54 -18.40 6.19
CA HIS A 105 7.93 -18.14 5.81
C HIS A 105 8.77 -19.38 6.05
N VAL A 106 9.45 -19.89 5.03
CA VAL A 106 10.34 -21.05 5.18
C VAL A 106 11.69 -20.53 5.67
N PRO A 107 12.08 -20.78 6.93
CA PRO A 107 13.32 -20.23 7.48
C PRO A 107 14.52 -20.72 6.69
N GLU A 108 15.47 -19.82 6.40
CA GLU A 108 16.75 -20.14 5.75
C GLU A 108 17.58 -21.18 6.52
N THR A 109 17.29 -21.36 7.81
CA THR A 109 17.97 -22.31 8.69
C THR A 109 17.50 -23.76 8.53
N LEU A 110 16.44 -24.04 7.77
CA LEU A 110 15.96 -25.41 7.58
C LEU A 110 16.88 -26.17 6.62
N LYS A 111 17.27 -27.39 7.01
CA LYS A 111 18.14 -28.27 6.22
C LYS A 111 17.34 -28.99 5.13
N SER A 112 17.99 -29.37 4.03
CA SER A 112 17.35 -30.21 3.01
C SER A 112 16.83 -31.52 3.62
N GLY A 113 15.57 -31.84 3.37
CA GLY A 113 14.94 -33.06 3.87
C GLY A 113 13.41 -33.03 3.84
N GLU A 114 12.82 -34.08 4.40
CA GLU A 114 11.37 -34.26 4.48
C GLU A 114 10.77 -33.52 5.69
N TYR A 115 9.72 -32.75 5.44
CA TYR A 115 8.97 -32.00 6.45
C TYR A 115 7.47 -32.21 6.28
N LYS A 116 6.72 -31.90 7.34
CA LYS A 116 5.25 -31.83 7.32
C LYS A 116 4.81 -30.50 7.89
N VAL A 117 3.67 -30.00 7.42
CA VAL A 117 2.97 -28.89 8.06
C VAL A 117 1.98 -29.49 9.05
N LYS A 118 2.09 -29.08 10.31
CA LYS A 118 1.12 -29.40 11.36
C LYS A 118 0.29 -28.17 11.66
N ILE A 119 -1.03 -28.30 11.59
CA ILE A 119 -1.98 -27.23 11.87
C ILE A 119 -2.86 -27.66 13.02
N CYS A 120 -3.00 -26.78 14.01
CA CYS A 120 -3.84 -27.01 15.18
C CYS A 120 -4.76 -25.82 15.43
N GLY A 121 -6.06 -26.06 15.61
CA GLY A 121 -7.05 -25.05 16.00
C GLY A 121 -7.60 -25.30 17.41
N LEU A 122 -7.96 -24.23 18.12
CA LEU A 122 -8.74 -24.30 19.36
C LEU A 122 -10.20 -23.90 19.08
N LEU A 123 -11.13 -24.81 19.33
CA LEU A 123 -12.57 -24.58 19.18
C LEU A 123 -13.13 -23.85 20.41
N LYS A 124 -14.22 -23.11 20.23
CA LYS A 124 -14.91 -22.36 21.31
C LYS A 124 -15.35 -23.23 22.50
N ASP A 125 -15.54 -24.53 22.30
CA ASP A 125 -15.87 -25.49 23.36
C ASP A 125 -14.64 -26.05 24.10
N GLY A 126 -13.45 -25.53 23.80
CA GLY A 126 -12.17 -25.91 24.41
C GLY A 126 -11.50 -27.13 23.78
N ARG A 127 -12.11 -27.78 22.77
CA ARG A 127 -11.47 -28.90 22.06
C ARG A 127 -10.36 -28.43 21.13
N LYS A 128 -9.26 -29.17 21.10
CA LYS A 128 -8.13 -28.94 20.20
C LYS A 128 -8.22 -29.85 18.98
N LEU A 129 -8.25 -29.27 17.79
CA LEU A 129 -8.22 -29.96 16.51
C LEU A 129 -6.80 -29.88 15.95
N CYS A 130 -6.19 -30.99 15.52
CA CYS A 130 -4.85 -30.97 14.92
C CYS A 130 -4.75 -31.95 13.74
N GLN A 131 -4.04 -31.55 12.68
CA GLN A 131 -3.75 -32.39 11.52
C GLN A 131 -2.36 -32.08 10.99
N LYS A 132 -1.77 -33.07 10.31
CA LYS A 132 -0.50 -32.96 9.61
C LYS A 132 -0.72 -33.17 8.12
N SER A 133 0.02 -32.44 7.30
CA SER A 133 0.09 -32.69 5.86
C SER A 133 0.82 -34.01 5.60
N ASP A 134 0.74 -34.46 4.35
CA ASP A 134 1.73 -35.40 3.84
C ASP A 134 3.14 -34.82 3.95
N ALA A 135 4.13 -35.71 4.02
CA ALA A 135 5.53 -35.31 3.99
C ALA A 135 5.89 -34.73 2.62
N PHE A 136 6.58 -33.59 2.60
CA PHE A 136 7.03 -32.90 1.40
C PHE A 136 8.48 -32.43 1.59
N HIS A 137 9.19 -32.24 0.49
CA HIS A 137 10.61 -31.90 0.53
C HIS A 137 10.81 -30.39 0.67
N ILE A 138 11.60 -29.99 1.66
CA ILE A 138 12.17 -28.65 1.72
C ILE A 138 13.62 -28.79 1.30
N GLU A 139 14.02 -28.11 0.23
CA GLU A 139 15.41 -27.93 -0.14
C GLU A 139 15.98 -26.81 0.73
N GLY A 140 16.94 -27.17 1.58
CA GLY A 140 17.78 -26.19 2.26
C GLY A 140 18.59 -25.46 1.20
N ASP A 141 18.60 -24.13 1.22
CA ASP A 141 19.57 -23.41 0.40
C ASP A 141 20.97 -23.85 0.85
N GLN A 142 21.79 -24.35 -0.07
CA GLN A 142 23.20 -24.65 0.18
C GLN A 142 24.03 -23.36 0.26
N MET A 143 23.41 -22.19 0.51
CA MET A 143 24.09 -21.15 1.25
C MET A 143 24.48 -21.73 2.60
N GLU A 144 25.80 -21.87 2.81
CA GLU A 144 26.41 -22.24 4.08
C GLU A 144 25.56 -21.79 5.27
N SER A 145 24.81 -22.74 5.84
CA SER A 145 24.22 -22.60 7.16
C SER A 145 25.32 -22.66 8.22
N SER A 146 26.14 -21.63 8.24
CA SER A 146 26.59 -21.01 9.47
C SER A 146 26.24 -19.56 9.22
N ARG A 147 25.26 -18.97 9.89
CA ARG A 147 25.54 -18.52 11.25
C ARG A 147 24.34 -18.70 12.18
N ASN A 148 24.51 -19.53 13.19
CA ASN A 148 23.78 -19.40 14.45
C ASN A 148 23.82 -17.92 14.91
N LYS A 149 22.88 -17.40 15.72
CA LYS A 149 23.05 -16.05 16.32
C LYS A 149 24.41 -15.92 17.04
N ASP A 150 24.97 -17.06 17.47
CA ASP A 150 26.31 -17.20 18.04
C ASP A 150 27.47 -17.21 17.04
N ASP A 151 27.24 -17.52 15.76
CA ASP A 151 28.24 -17.55 14.69
C ASP A 151 28.39 -16.21 13.95
N LEU A 152 27.49 -15.25 14.19
CA LEU A 152 27.64 -13.90 13.63
C LEU A 152 29.05 -13.38 13.97
N GLN A 153 29.77 -12.93 12.94
CA GLN A 153 31.06 -12.32 13.15
C GLN A 153 30.90 -11.13 14.09
N PRO A 154 31.91 -10.77 14.91
CA PRO A 154 31.78 -9.68 15.87
C PRO A 154 31.25 -8.38 15.25
N HIS A 155 31.57 -8.09 13.98
CA HIS A 155 31.07 -6.91 13.28
C HIS A 155 29.56 -6.98 12.94
N GLU A 156 29.01 -8.15 12.62
CA GLU A 156 27.58 -8.33 12.33
C GLU A 156 26.74 -8.28 13.60
N LYS A 157 27.23 -8.90 14.69
CA LYS A 157 26.61 -8.77 16.03
C LYS A 157 26.55 -7.30 16.43
N ARG A 158 27.65 -6.55 16.23
CA ARG A 158 27.69 -5.10 16.46
C ARG A 158 26.73 -4.35 15.55
N PHE A 159 26.67 -4.67 14.26
CA PHE A 159 25.78 -3.99 13.32
C PHE A 159 24.30 -4.21 13.67
N ARG A 160 23.88 -5.47 13.92
CA ARG A 160 22.51 -5.78 14.34
C ARG A 160 22.15 -5.17 15.70
N SER A 161 23.08 -5.20 16.66
CA SER A 161 22.89 -4.54 17.95
C SER A 161 22.71 -3.02 17.80
N ARG A 162 23.49 -2.38 16.90
CA ARG A 162 23.32 -0.95 16.58
C ARG A 162 21.98 -0.68 15.90
N LEU A 163 21.56 -1.53 14.96
CA LEU A 163 20.27 -1.37 14.28
C LEU A 163 19.11 -1.52 15.26
N SER A 164 19.11 -2.57 16.10
CA SER A 164 18.10 -2.76 17.15
C SER A 164 18.09 -1.60 18.15
N ALA A 165 19.26 -1.13 18.59
CA ALA A 165 19.35 0.00 19.50
C ALA A 165 18.84 1.30 18.84
N PHE A 166 19.08 1.46 17.54
CA PHE A 166 18.57 2.59 16.76
C PHE A 166 17.05 2.52 16.60
N GLU A 167 16.49 1.37 16.24
CA GLU A 167 15.04 1.15 16.19
C GLU A 167 14.38 1.40 17.56
N ASP A 168 14.96 0.86 18.64
CA ASP A 168 14.48 1.07 20.01
C ASP A 168 14.58 2.54 20.45
N TYR A 169 15.59 3.25 19.99
CA TYR A 169 15.71 4.69 20.19
C TYR A 169 14.60 5.43 19.45
N LEU A 170 14.38 5.15 18.16
CA LEU A 170 13.33 5.78 17.35
C LEU A 170 11.92 5.52 17.88
N ARG A 171 11.63 4.30 18.34
CA ARG A 171 10.35 3.96 18.98
C ARG A 171 10.04 4.83 20.20
N LYS A 172 11.08 5.30 20.90
CA LYS A 172 10.94 6.14 22.09
C LYS A 172 10.88 7.63 21.78
N LEU A 173 11.06 8.03 20.51
CA LEU A 173 10.98 9.44 20.11
C LEU A 173 9.53 9.82 19.84
N ASP A 174 9.08 10.89 20.51
CA ASP A 174 7.92 11.66 20.08
C ASP A 174 8.39 12.98 19.46
N VAL A 175 7.67 13.46 18.44
CA VAL A 175 8.03 14.71 17.76
C VAL A 175 7.96 15.88 18.72
N VAL A 176 7.01 15.86 19.67
CA VAL A 176 6.86 16.91 20.68
C VAL A 176 8.08 17.04 21.61
N ASP A 177 8.86 15.97 21.80
CA ASP A 177 10.05 15.98 22.66
C ASP A 177 11.26 16.64 21.99
N ILE A 178 11.27 16.67 20.66
CA ILE A 178 12.43 17.11 19.85
C ILE A 178 12.19 18.48 19.23
N TRP A 179 10.97 18.71 18.77
CA TRP A 179 10.52 19.96 18.18
C TRP A 179 9.17 20.30 18.82
N PRO A 180 9.06 21.39 19.61
CA PRO A 180 7.80 21.71 20.28
C PRO A 180 6.75 22.13 19.24
N ILE A 181 5.94 21.17 18.81
CA ILE A 181 4.86 21.40 17.82
C ILE A 181 3.89 22.49 18.32
N HIS A 182 3.72 22.61 19.63
CA HIS A 182 2.88 23.64 20.26
C HIS A 182 3.37 25.07 19.98
N GLU A 183 4.65 25.26 19.68
CA GLU A 183 5.22 26.56 19.26
C GLU A 183 5.20 26.74 17.74
N THR A 184 4.76 25.74 16.97
CA THR A 184 4.63 25.85 15.52
C THR A 184 3.49 26.81 15.18
N HIS A 185 3.85 28.05 14.91
CA HIS A 185 2.92 29.03 14.36
C HIS A 185 2.52 28.62 12.96
N CYS A 186 1.21 28.51 12.73
CA CYS A 186 0.69 28.23 11.40
C CYS A 186 1.04 29.37 10.44
N THR A 187 1.88 29.11 9.46
CA THR A 187 2.29 30.06 8.42
C THR A 187 1.56 29.82 7.09
N ILE A 188 0.82 28.72 6.97
CA ILE A 188 -0.09 28.50 5.84
C ILE A 188 -1.29 29.47 5.96
N PRO A 189 -1.58 30.28 4.92
CA PRO A 189 -2.72 31.20 4.93
C PRO A 189 -4.04 30.49 5.26
N LYS A 190 -4.83 31.06 6.17
CA LYS A 190 -6.15 30.54 6.53
C LYS A 190 -7.27 31.40 5.97
N ILE A 191 -8.32 30.76 5.47
CA ILE A 191 -9.57 31.39 5.05
C ILE A 191 -10.75 30.64 5.68
N HIS A 192 -11.75 31.37 6.13
CA HIS A 192 -12.89 30.81 6.87
C HIS A 192 -14.16 30.94 6.03
N LYS A 193 -14.84 29.81 5.79
CA LYS A 193 -16.08 29.73 5.01
C LYS A 193 -16.06 30.61 3.74
N PRO A 194 -15.02 30.51 2.89
CA PRO A 194 -14.89 31.37 1.73
C PRO A 194 -16.01 31.11 0.72
N SER A 195 -16.41 32.15 -0.02
CA SER A 195 -17.17 31.96 -1.26
C SER A 195 -16.28 31.34 -2.36
N LYS A 196 -16.89 30.78 -3.41
CA LYS A 196 -16.16 30.27 -4.58
C LYS A 196 -15.28 31.36 -5.20
N GLU A 197 -15.78 32.59 -5.30
CA GLU A 197 -15.04 33.74 -5.83
C GLU A 197 -13.85 34.10 -4.94
N GLU A 198 -14.05 34.19 -3.63
CA GLU A 198 -12.99 34.51 -2.69
C GLU A 198 -11.89 33.46 -2.70
N PHE A 199 -12.25 32.18 -2.64
CA PHE A 199 -11.28 31.08 -2.73
C PHE A 199 -10.52 31.10 -4.04
N THR A 200 -11.23 31.35 -5.14
CA THR A 200 -10.64 31.39 -6.48
C THR A 200 -9.57 32.47 -6.59
N GLU A 201 -9.87 33.70 -6.17
CA GLU A 201 -8.93 34.82 -6.31
C GLU A 201 -7.79 34.78 -5.28
N LYS A 202 -8.01 34.20 -4.09
CA LYS A 202 -6.97 34.16 -3.03
C LYS A 202 -6.08 32.92 -3.05
N CYS A 203 -6.62 31.76 -3.44
CA CYS A 203 -5.88 30.49 -3.41
C CYS A 203 -5.73 29.85 -4.79
N MET A 204 -6.84 29.57 -5.49
CA MET A 204 -6.82 28.74 -6.71
C MET A 204 -6.03 29.37 -7.85
N LYS A 205 -6.38 30.59 -8.26
CA LYS A 205 -5.80 31.28 -9.41
C LYS A 205 -4.34 31.71 -9.19
N PRO A 206 -3.92 32.18 -7.99
CA PRO A 206 -2.51 32.42 -7.71
C PRO A 206 -1.68 31.15 -7.51
N GLY A 207 -2.30 29.98 -7.38
CA GLY A 207 -1.61 28.75 -6.99
C GLY A 207 -1.06 28.81 -5.56
N GLN A 208 -1.80 29.41 -4.63
CA GLN A 208 -1.38 29.60 -3.23
C GLN A 208 -2.01 28.53 -2.34
N ALA A 209 -1.18 27.74 -1.65
CA ALA A 209 -1.63 26.78 -0.66
C ALA A 209 -2.33 27.51 0.50
N CYS A 210 -3.45 26.95 0.98
CA CYS A 210 -4.22 27.56 2.07
C CYS A 210 -5.02 26.52 2.86
N ILE A 211 -5.40 26.89 4.09
CA ILE A 211 -6.30 26.11 4.94
C ILE A 211 -7.67 26.77 4.93
N ILE A 212 -8.66 25.96 4.62
CA ILE A 212 -10.08 26.33 4.57
C ILE A 212 -10.73 25.79 5.83
N THR A 213 -11.37 26.67 6.60
CA THR A 213 -12.01 26.30 7.87
C THR A 213 -13.52 26.52 7.82
N GLY A 214 -14.27 25.75 8.61
CA GLY A 214 -15.72 25.90 8.77
C GLY A 214 -16.57 25.34 7.62
N MET A 215 -15.99 24.61 6.66
CA MET A 215 -16.72 24.03 5.53
C MET A 215 -17.28 22.63 5.80
N MET A 216 -16.88 22.00 6.91
CA MET A 216 -17.21 20.60 7.22
C MET A 216 -18.30 20.44 8.30
N GLU A 217 -18.89 21.54 8.80
CA GLU A 217 -19.86 21.51 9.92
C GLU A 217 -21.10 20.64 9.64
N ASN A 218 -21.50 20.51 8.38
CA ASN A 218 -22.68 19.73 7.96
C ASN A 218 -22.32 18.36 7.37
N TRP A 219 -21.05 17.94 7.44
CA TRP A 219 -20.64 16.63 6.94
C TRP A 219 -21.00 15.55 7.97
N LYS A 220 -21.79 14.54 7.57
CA LYS A 220 -22.10 13.40 8.45
C LYS A 220 -20.84 12.64 8.86
N ALA A 221 -19.79 12.69 8.04
CA ALA A 221 -18.49 12.09 8.32
C ALA A 221 -17.90 12.58 9.66
N MET A 222 -18.14 13.83 10.05
CA MET A 222 -17.62 14.40 11.31
C MET A 222 -18.04 13.61 12.55
N ASP A 223 -19.22 12.98 12.51
CA ASP A 223 -19.72 12.15 13.60
C ASP A 223 -19.57 10.66 13.31
N LYS A 224 -19.70 10.25 12.04
CA LYS A 224 -19.74 8.83 11.66
C LYS A 224 -18.37 8.20 11.48
N TRP A 225 -17.41 8.94 10.94
CA TRP A 225 -16.11 8.39 10.54
C TRP A 225 -15.06 8.46 11.67
N LEU A 226 -15.50 8.54 12.92
CA LEU A 226 -14.62 8.40 14.07
C LEU A 226 -14.25 6.92 14.23
N PHE A 227 -12.99 6.56 14.54
CA PHE A 227 -12.58 5.15 14.67
C PHE A 227 -13.47 4.34 15.63
N GLU A 228 -13.97 4.97 16.70
CA GLU A 228 -14.87 4.34 17.66
C GLU A 228 -16.19 3.88 17.03
N THR A 229 -16.77 4.69 16.16
CA THR A 229 -18.06 4.45 15.50
C THR A 229 -17.89 3.74 14.16
N PHE A 230 -16.94 4.20 13.33
CA PHE A 230 -16.76 3.78 11.95
C PHE A 230 -16.37 2.31 11.84
N GLN A 231 -15.60 1.78 12.80
CA GLN A 231 -15.25 0.35 12.85
C GLN A 231 -16.46 -0.58 12.97
N HIS A 232 -17.64 -0.06 13.32
CA HIS A 232 -18.89 -0.78 13.44
C HIS A 232 -19.92 -0.35 12.39
N ASP A 233 -19.52 0.42 11.38
CA ASP A 233 -20.41 0.85 10.32
C ASP A 233 -20.72 -0.33 9.40
N PRO A 234 -22.01 -0.71 9.23
CA PRO A 234 -22.39 -1.86 8.42
C PRO A 234 -22.05 -1.69 6.94
N ARG A 235 -21.86 -0.46 6.46
CA ARG A 235 -21.52 -0.20 5.04
C ARG A 235 -20.13 -0.68 4.67
N ILE A 236 -19.23 -0.86 5.63
CA ILE A 236 -17.85 -1.32 5.39
C ILE A 236 -17.61 -2.72 5.97
N GLU A 237 -18.66 -3.53 6.12
CA GLU A 237 -18.58 -4.87 6.72
C GLU A 237 -17.66 -5.81 5.92
N ASP A 238 -17.56 -5.62 4.61
CA ASP A 238 -16.65 -6.35 3.71
C ASP A 238 -15.17 -5.97 3.92
N GLY A 239 -14.90 -4.87 4.63
CA GLY A 239 -13.59 -4.51 5.16
C GLY A 239 -12.79 -3.48 4.34
N VAL A 240 -11.55 -3.26 4.76
CA VAL A 240 -10.63 -2.24 4.25
C VAL A 240 -9.23 -2.82 4.05
N TYR A 241 -8.45 -2.25 3.11
CA TYR A 241 -7.05 -2.65 2.92
C TYR A 241 -6.15 -1.98 3.96
N ILE A 242 -5.43 -2.78 4.75
CA ILE A 242 -4.46 -2.27 5.74
C ILE A 242 -3.03 -2.47 5.22
N GLY A 243 -2.27 -1.38 5.11
CA GLY A 243 -0.91 -1.41 4.57
C GLY A 243 -0.90 -1.90 3.13
N GLN A 244 0.01 -2.81 2.80
CA GLN A 244 0.15 -3.39 1.45
C GLN A 244 -0.74 -4.63 1.22
N ARG A 245 -1.81 -4.81 2.00
CA ARG A 245 -2.71 -5.95 1.81
C ARG A 245 -3.58 -5.76 0.58
N LEU A 246 -3.68 -6.81 -0.23
CA LEU A 246 -4.57 -6.86 -1.39
C LEU A 246 -5.96 -7.39 -1.07
N THR A 247 -6.22 -7.81 0.16
CA THR A 247 -7.53 -8.31 0.59
C THR A 247 -8.07 -7.46 1.72
N PRO A 248 -9.35 -7.06 1.66
CA PRO A 248 -9.95 -6.25 2.70
C PRO A 248 -10.08 -7.05 4.00
N VAL A 249 -10.01 -6.36 5.13
CA VAL A 249 -10.23 -6.92 6.47
C VAL A 249 -11.11 -5.98 7.29
N PRO A 250 -11.88 -6.47 8.27
CA PRO A 250 -12.72 -5.60 9.09
C PRO A 250 -11.94 -4.44 9.73
N LEU A 251 -12.51 -3.23 9.71
CA LEU A 251 -11.86 -2.03 10.25
C LEU A 251 -11.54 -2.16 11.75
N THR A 252 -12.28 -2.99 12.48
CA THR A 252 -11.99 -3.36 13.88
C THR A 252 -10.57 -3.91 14.07
N ASN A 253 -10.02 -4.59 13.06
CA ASN A 253 -8.65 -5.11 13.11
C ASN A 253 -7.62 -3.98 13.07
N TYR A 254 -7.88 -2.94 12.27
CA TYR A 254 -7.03 -1.76 12.25
C TYR A 254 -7.11 -1.01 13.59
N VAL A 255 -8.32 -0.82 14.14
CA VAL A 255 -8.49 -0.18 15.45
C VAL A 255 -7.79 -0.95 16.56
N LYS A 256 -7.83 -2.29 16.52
CA LYS A 256 -7.04 -3.14 17.43
C LYS A 256 -5.53 -2.91 17.26
N TYR A 257 -5.06 -2.88 16.01
CA TYR A 257 -3.65 -2.59 15.70
C TYR A 257 -3.20 -1.21 16.24
N LEU A 258 -4.02 -0.17 16.08
CA LEU A 258 -3.75 1.17 16.62
C LEU A 258 -3.52 1.12 18.14
N LYS A 259 -4.40 0.43 18.86
CA LYS A 259 -4.37 0.32 20.34
C LYS A 259 -3.21 -0.51 20.87
N GLU A 260 -2.86 -1.60 20.19
CA GLU A 260 -1.97 -2.63 20.75
C GLU A 260 -0.54 -2.55 20.22
N ARG A 261 -0.34 -2.05 18.99
CA ARG A 261 0.92 -2.29 18.25
C ARG A 261 1.49 -1.06 17.56
N ALA A 262 0.66 -0.17 17.02
CA ALA A 262 1.13 0.94 16.18
C ALA A 262 2.20 1.82 16.86
N ALA A 263 2.04 2.11 18.16
CA ALA A 263 3.00 2.92 18.92
C ALA A 263 4.42 2.32 19.00
N ASN A 264 4.56 1.00 18.82
CA ASN A 264 5.83 0.29 18.89
C ASN A 264 6.50 0.09 17.52
N GLU A 265 5.93 0.62 16.44
CA GLU A 265 6.47 0.48 15.08
C GLU A 265 7.14 1.77 14.61
N THR A 266 8.22 1.64 13.85
CA THR A 266 8.94 2.78 13.27
C THR A 266 8.20 3.37 12.07
N ALA A 267 7.47 2.51 11.34
CA ALA A 267 6.59 2.88 10.22
C ALA A 267 5.22 2.21 10.40
N PRO A 268 4.31 2.83 11.17
CA PRO A 268 2.99 2.26 11.42
C PRO A 268 2.17 2.11 10.13
N TRP A 269 1.32 1.08 10.07
CA TRP A 269 0.45 0.82 8.94
C TRP A 269 -0.60 1.92 8.76
N VAL A 270 -0.92 2.20 7.49
CA VAL A 270 -1.96 3.13 7.07
C VAL A 270 -2.96 2.41 6.17
N ILE A 271 -4.19 2.91 6.14
CA ILE A 271 -5.20 2.59 5.12
C ILE A 271 -5.20 3.75 4.15
N PHE A 272 -5.02 3.44 2.86
CA PHE A 272 -4.99 4.41 1.77
C PHE A 272 -5.75 3.80 0.60
N MET A 273 -7.07 4.00 0.55
CA MET A 273 -7.95 3.28 -0.38
C MET A 273 -8.55 4.23 -1.42
N SER A 274 -8.23 4.02 -2.69
CA SER A 274 -8.79 4.77 -3.82
C SER A 274 -10.18 4.30 -4.24
N ASP A 275 -10.39 3.00 -4.19
CA ASP A 275 -11.60 2.28 -4.60
C ASP A 275 -12.69 2.22 -3.53
N VAL A 276 -12.46 2.79 -2.34
CA VAL A 276 -13.37 2.71 -1.21
C VAL A 276 -14.79 3.22 -1.52
N PHE A 277 -14.89 4.23 -2.39
CA PHE A 277 -16.17 4.81 -2.81
C PHE A 277 -16.82 4.09 -3.99
N ASP A 278 -16.13 3.13 -4.59
CA ASP A 278 -16.66 2.25 -5.62
C ASP A 278 -17.12 0.92 -4.98
N LEU A 279 -16.39 0.45 -3.96
CA LEU A 279 -16.80 -0.63 -3.08
C LEU A 279 -18.00 -0.25 -2.20
N TYR A 280 -17.98 0.97 -1.63
CA TYR A 280 -18.98 1.44 -0.67
C TYR A 280 -19.52 2.82 -1.09
N PRO A 281 -20.33 2.89 -2.16
CA PRO A 281 -20.79 4.15 -2.74
C PRO A 281 -21.60 5.02 -1.77
N GLU A 282 -22.29 4.43 -0.80
CA GLU A 282 -23.07 5.13 0.23
C GLU A 282 -22.22 6.00 1.17
N LEU A 283 -20.90 5.76 1.22
CA LEU A 283 -19.98 6.63 1.97
C LEU A 283 -19.84 8.02 1.33
N ARG A 284 -20.15 8.17 0.04
CA ARG A 284 -20.14 9.48 -0.63
C ARG A 284 -21.19 10.43 -0.06
N GLU A 285 -22.24 9.92 0.57
CA GLU A 285 -23.29 10.73 1.19
C GLU A 285 -22.89 11.34 2.54
N ASP A 286 -21.71 10.99 3.06
CA ASP A 286 -21.24 11.47 4.36
C ASP A 286 -20.41 12.76 4.29
N TYR A 287 -19.95 13.16 3.11
CA TYR A 287 -19.22 14.40 2.91
C TYR A 287 -19.74 15.19 1.71
N ILE A 288 -19.45 16.49 1.69
CA ILE A 288 -19.91 17.41 0.64
C ILE A 288 -18.69 18.07 0.03
N ILE A 289 -18.44 17.81 -1.26
CA ILE A 289 -17.37 18.47 -2.00
C ILE A 289 -17.72 19.97 -2.13
N PRO A 290 -16.89 20.90 -1.63
CA PRO A 290 -17.08 22.33 -1.84
C PRO A 290 -17.25 22.68 -3.33
N ASP A 291 -18.07 23.66 -3.65
CA ASP A 291 -18.42 24.04 -5.03
C ASP A 291 -17.23 24.54 -5.87
N PHE A 292 -16.17 25.01 -5.22
CA PHE A 292 -14.90 25.36 -5.85
C PHE A 292 -13.97 24.16 -6.13
N PHE A 293 -14.34 22.97 -5.69
CA PHE A 293 -13.74 21.68 -6.05
C PHE A 293 -14.71 20.81 -6.86
N ALA A 294 -15.72 21.42 -7.51
CA ALA A 294 -16.73 20.68 -8.25
C ALA A 294 -16.12 19.75 -9.30
N GLU A 295 -16.57 18.50 -9.33
CA GLU A 295 -16.11 17.50 -10.31
C GLU A 295 -16.40 17.92 -11.77
N SER A 296 -17.36 18.82 -11.99
CA SER A 296 -17.61 19.41 -13.32
C SER A 296 -16.47 20.31 -13.81
N ASP A 297 -15.64 20.82 -12.89
CA ASP A 297 -14.46 21.64 -13.20
C ASP A 297 -13.20 20.77 -13.37
N ASP A 298 -13.29 19.44 -13.15
CA ASP A 298 -12.19 18.48 -13.35
C ASP A 298 -12.17 17.94 -14.79
N PHE A 299 -11.14 18.33 -15.53
CA PHE A 299 -10.89 17.90 -16.90
C PHE A 299 -10.62 16.39 -16.99
N MET A 300 -10.11 15.77 -15.94
CA MET A 300 -9.87 14.33 -15.94
C MET A 300 -11.18 13.54 -15.91
N ASN A 301 -12.33 14.15 -15.58
CA ASN A 301 -13.57 13.40 -15.28
C ASN A 301 -14.21 12.76 -16.53
N ASN A 302 -13.82 13.19 -17.72
CA ASN A 302 -14.25 12.60 -18.99
C ASN A 302 -13.18 11.68 -19.62
N VAL A 303 -12.05 11.47 -18.93
CA VAL A 303 -11.06 10.44 -19.30
C VAL A 303 -11.67 9.08 -18.97
N ASP A 304 -11.43 8.08 -19.81
CA ASP A 304 -11.94 6.72 -19.59
C ASP A 304 -11.45 6.19 -18.23
N GLU A 305 -12.30 5.42 -17.54
CA GLU A 305 -12.01 4.89 -16.22
C GLU A 305 -10.69 4.08 -16.18
N GLU A 306 -10.39 3.36 -17.25
CA GLU A 306 -9.15 2.58 -17.41
C GLU A 306 -7.88 3.43 -17.56
N LEU A 307 -8.02 4.73 -17.86
CA LEU A 307 -6.92 5.69 -18.05
C LEU A 307 -6.90 6.78 -16.98
N ARG A 308 -7.99 6.95 -16.22
CA ARG A 308 -8.05 7.95 -15.16
C ARG A 308 -7.18 7.51 -14.00
N LEU A 309 -6.21 8.34 -13.63
CA LEU A 309 -5.44 8.17 -12.41
C LEU A 309 -6.37 8.10 -11.19
N ASP A 310 -6.01 7.26 -10.22
CA ASP A 310 -6.61 7.31 -8.89
C ASP A 310 -6.58 8.76 -8.39
N TRP A 311 -7.73 9.23 -7.91
CA TRP A 311 -7.96 10.66 -7.70
C TRP A 311 -8.73 10.98 -6.43
N ARG A 312 -9.16 9.98 -5.67
CA ARG A 312 -9.87 10.18 -4.40
C ARG A 312 -9.53 9.06 -3.46
N TRP A 313 -9.36 9.36 -2.19
CA TRP A 313 -8.99 8.36 -1.19
C TRP A 313 -9.64 8.64 0.15
N ILE A 314 -9.99 7.57 0.87
CA ILE A 314 -10.06 7.62 2.34
C ILE A 314 -8.68 7.22 2.87
N ILE A 315 -8.17 8.05 3.78
CA ILE A 315 -6.91 7.81 4.48
C ILE A 315 -7.21 7.67 5.96
N MET A 316 -6.90 6.50 6.52
CA MET A 316 -6.93 6.26 7.97
C MET A 316 -5.53 5.87 8.41
N ALA A 317 -4.93 6.64 9.31
CA ALA A 317 -3.50 6.54 9.56
C ALA A 317 -3.17 6.68 11.05
N ALA A 318 -2.27 5.83 11.54
CA ALA A 318 -1.85 5.82 12.93
C ALA A 318 -0.99 7.05 13.27
N LYS A 319 -0.96 7.45 14.55
CA LYS A 319 0.01 8.44 15.04
C LYS A 319 1.45 8.06 14.63
N ARG A 320 2.28 9.07 14.35
CA ARG A 320 3.68 8.98 13.84
C ARG A 320 3.84 8.51 12.38
N SER A 321 2.81 7.95 11.76
CA SER A 321 2.85 7.70 10.31
C SER A 321 2.75 9.02 9.53
N GLY A 322 2.95 8.96 8.21
CA GLY A 322 2.90 10.16 7.38
C GLY A 322 3.30 9.87 5.93
N SER A 323 3.43 10.95 5.17
CA SER A 323 3.91 10.91 3.78
C SER A 323 5.14 11.79 3.66
N GLY A 324 6.20 11.23 3.06
CA GLY A 324 7.44 11.95 2.76
C GLY A 324 7.20 13.15 1.82
N TRP A 325 8.26 13.89 1.52
CA TRP A 325 8.17 15.03 0.61
C TRP A 325 7.88 14.58 -0.83
N HIS A 326 6.76 15.03 -1.38
CA HIS A 326 6.34 14.70 -2.74
C HIS A 326 5.52 15.83 -3.38
N VAL A 327 5.28 15.72 -4.68
CA VAL A 327 4.28 16.47 -5.44
C VAL A 327 3.25 15.47 -5.94
N ASP A 328 1.98 15.89 -6.01
CA ASP A 328 0.89 15.02 -6.45
C ASP A 328 1.10 14.48 -7.89
N PRO A 329 0.67 13.24 -8.19
CA PRO A 329 0.81 12.66 -9.51
C PRO A 329 0.18 13.50 -10.62
N ALA A 330 0.81 13.45 -11.81
CA ALA A 330 0.44 14.27 -12.97
C ALA A 330 0.31 15.76 -12.65
N ASN A 331 1.03 16.23 -11.63
CA ASN A 331 1.01 17.61 -11.15
C ASN A 331 -0.42 18.14 -10.91
N THR A 332 -1.31 17.26 -10.46
CA THR A 332 -2.71 17.59 -10.18
C THR A 332 -2.82 18.56 -9.01
N THR A 333 -3.98 19.19 -8.88
CA THR A 333 -4.32 19.97 -7.69
C THR A 333 -5.02 19.06 -6.70
N GLY A 334 -4.69 19.14 -5.42
CA GLY A 334 -5.25 18.31 -4.36
C GLY A 334 -6.02 19.11 -3.31
N TRP A 335 -6.90 18.43 -2.58
CA TRP A 335 -7.40 18.91 -1.30
C TRP A 335 -7.56 17.75 -0.33
N LEU A 336 -7.27 17.98 0.95
CA LEU A 336 -7.44 16.99 2.02
C LEU A 336 -8.28 17.56 3.15
N ALA A 337 -9.41 16.92 3.43
CA ALA A 337 -10.32 17.23 4.52
C ALA A 337 -10.07 16.28 5.70
N LEU A 338 -9.79 16.84 6.89
CA LEU A 338 -9.48 16.07 8.09
C LEU A 338 -10.73 15.91 8.96
N VAL A 339 -11.13 14.66 9.21
CA VAL A 339 -12.31 14.32 10.00
C VAL A 339 -11.95 14.04 11.46
N GLN A 340 -10.90 13.26 11.70
CA GLN A 340 -10.42 12.90 13.04
C GLN A 340 -8.90 13.11 13.16
N GLY A 341 -8.45 13.50 14.36
CA GLY A 341 -7.05 13.61 14.74
C GLY A 341 -6.39 14.91 14.28
N ALA A 342 -5.06 14.95 14.21
CA ALA A 342 -4.30 16.11 13.77
C ALA A 342 -3.17 15.71 12.80
N LYS A 343 -2.92 16.56 11.79
CA LYS A 343 -1.85 16.38 10.81
C LYS A 343 -0.95 17.62 10.79
N LEU A 344 0.36 17.43 10.90
CA LEU A 344 1.35 18.48 10.70
C LEU A 344 1.74 18.51 9.22
N TRP A 345 1.55 19.67 8.60
CA TRP A 345 1.90 19.93 7.20
C TRP A 345 3.17 20.76 7.12
N GLY A 346 4.02 20.40 6.17
CA GLY A 346 5.07 21.26 5.62
C GLY A 346 4.87 21.37 4.12
N MET A 347 4.94 22.58 3.58
CA MET A 347 4.79 22.81 2.13
C MET A 347 5.84 23.79 1.61
N TYR A 348 6.37 23.51 0.42
CA TYR A 348 7.20 24.43 -0.35
C TYR A 348 6.55 24.75 -1.69
N PRO A 349 6.64 26.01 -2.16
CA PRO A 349 6.12 26.37 -3.47
C PRO A 349 6.95 25.73 -4.60
N PRO A 350 6.39 25.60 -5.81
CA PRO A 350 7.07 24.99 -6.97
C PRO A 350 8.39 25.69 -7.37
N SER A 351 8.62 26.93 -6.93
CA SER A 351 9.91 27.62 -7.11
C SER A 351 11.06 27.01 -6.31
N VAL A 352 10.78 26.13 -5.35
CA VAL A 352 11.79 25.39 -4.58
C VAL A 352 12.00 24.03 -5.24
N TYR A 353 13.07 23.92 -6.02
CA TYR A 353 13.39 22.70 -6.78
C TYR A 353 14.02 21.58 -5.93
N HIS A 354 14.62 21.92 -4.79
CA HIS A 354 15.29 20.96 -3.92
C HIS A 354 14.92 21.18 -2.46
N ILE A 355 14.32 20.16 -1.85
CA ILE A 355 13.91 20.21 -0.45
C ILE A 355 15.10 19.89 0.46
N PRO A 356 15.46 20.74 1.43
CA PRO A 356 16.58 20.48 2.34
C PRO A 356 16.46 19.11 3.02
N GLY A 357 17.54 18.34 3.06
CA GLY A 357 17.61 17.06 3.79
C GLY A 357 16.86 15.88 3.17
N VAL A 358 16.23 16.04 2.00
CA VAL A 358 15.61 14.94 1.24
C VAL A 358 16.67 14.29 0.34
N LYS A 359 16.89 12.98 0.50
CA LYS A 359 18.01 12.24 -0.14
C LYS A 359 17.87 12.10 -1.65
N ASN A 360 16.66 12.23 -2.19
CA ASN A 360 16.35 12.02 -3.60
C ASN A 360 15.47 13.16 -4.14
N ASN A 361 15.99 14.39 -4.16
CA ASN A 361 15.34 15.56 -4.74
C ASN A 361 15.33 15.56 -6.29
N TYR A 362 15.29 14.38 -6.92
CA TYR A 362 15.10 14.31 -8.37
C TYR A 362 13.67 14.81 -8.67
N TYR A 363 13.54 15.58 -9.74
CA TYR A 363 12.32 16.29 -10.15
C TYR A 363 11.04 15.49 -9.83
N GLN A 364 10.15 16.09 -9.02
CA GLN A 364 8.82 15.58 -8.67
C GLN A 364 8.78 14.07 -8.32
N LYS A 365 9.70 13.62 -7.46
CA LYS A 365 9.75 12.23 -7.04
C LYS A 365 8.41 11.78 -6.42
N ARG A 366 7.83 10.72 -6.98
CA ARG A 366 6.68 9.99 -6.44
C ARG A 366 7.08 8.97 -5.36
N ASP A 367 7.95 9.36 -4.42
CA ASP A 367 8.37 8.44 -3.36
C ASP A 367 7.55 8.68 -2.11
N TYR A 368 6.52 7.86 -1.95
CA TYR A 368 5.68 7.80 -0.75
C TYR A 368 6.38 7.04 0.39
N ASP A 369 7.70 7.21 0.54
CA ASP A 369 8.43 6.57 1.62
C ASP A 369 7.91 7.12 2.95
N MET A 370 7.09 6.32 3.62
CA MET A 370 6.44 6.65 4.88
C MET A 370 7.44 6.76 6.02
N GLU A 371 8.60 6.11 5.91
CA GLU A 371 9.67 6.24 6.90
C GLU A 371 10.28 7.66 6.86
N ASP A 372 10.50 8.20 5.66
CA ASP A 372 11.16 9.50 5.45
C ASP A 372 10.40 10.68 6.08
N ALA A 373 9.07 10.61 6.21
CA ALA A 373 8.25 11.67 6.80
C ALA A 373 8.68 11.96 8.25
N PHE A 374 8.63 10.95 9.12
CA PHE A 374 8.97 11.09 10.54
C PHE A 374 10.43 11.51 10.72
N TYR A 375 11.35 10.90 9.96
CA TYR A 375 12.78 11.23 10.05
C TYR A 375 13.06 12.70 9.69
N TRP A 376 12.43 13.24 8.66
CA TRP A 376 12.68 14.61 8.24
C TRP A 376 12.25 15.63 9.31
N TRP A 377 11.08 15.43 9.91
CA TRP A 377 10.57 16.29 10.99
C TRP A 377 11.43 16.24 12.26
N ILE A 378 12.06 15.10 12.55
CA ILE A 378 12.91 14.93 13.72
C ILE A 378 14.36 15.39 13.49
N TYR A 379 14.96 15.05 12.35
CA TYR A 379 16.41 15.20 12.14
C TYR A 379 16.79 16.33 11.18
N THR A 380 15.86 16.79 10.35
CA THR A 380 16.15 17.87 9.41
C THR A 380 15.55 19.18 9.89
N ARG A 381 14.23 19.20 10.09
CA ARG A 381 13.48 20.42 10.37
C ARG A 381 13.95 21.23 11.59
N PRO A 382 14.33 20.64 12.74
CA PRO A 382 14.78 21.42 13.89
C PRO A 382 16.11 22.15 13.66
N TYR A 383 16.88 21.73 12.66
CA TYR A 383 18.20 22.27 12.35
C TYR A 383 18.21 23.24 11.16
N LEU A 384 17.07 23.41 10.47
CA LEU A 384 16.94 24.41 9.41
C LEU A 384 16.85 25.82 10.01
N LYS A 385 17.73 26.71 9.57
CA LYS A 385 17.74 28.14 9.99
C LYS A 385 17.12 29.09 8.96
N GLY A 386 16.86 28.60 7.75
CA GLY A 386 16.34 29.33 6.62
C GLY A 386 15.89 28.34 5.53
N ASN A 387 15.18 28.83 4.51
CA ASN A 387 14.46 27.96 3.57
C ASN A 387 13.53 27.00 4.31
N LEU A 388 12.75 27.52 5.26
CA LEU A 388 11.74 26.77 6.00
C LEU A 388 10.50 26.56 5.12
N PRO A 389 9.78 25.44 5.25
CA PRO A 389 8.49 25.32 4.60
C PRO A 389 7.48 26.24 5.28
N ILE A 390 6.37 26.52 4.59
CA ILE A 390 5.18 26.96 5.32
C ILE A 390 4.59 25.75 6.04
N GLU A 391 4.16 25.96 7.28
CA GLU A 391 3.81 24.87 8.19
C GLU A 391 2.51 25.16 8.90
N CYS A 392 1.76 24.10 9.18
CA CYS A 392 0.58 24.22 10.02
C CYS A 392 0.12 22.87 10.57
N VAL A 393 -0.44 22.89 11.77
CA VAL A 393 -1.24 21.78 12.27
C VAL A 393 -2.68 21.93 11.74
N GLN A 394 -3.08 21.01 10.88
CA GLN A 394 -4.46 20.82 10.44
C GLN A 394 -5.25 20.14 11.56
N LYS A 395 -6.43 20.68 11.85
CA LYS A 395 -7.34 20.17 12.88
C LYS A 395 -8.59 19.51 12.26
N PRO A 396 -9.35 18.71 13.01
CA PRO A 396 -10.64 18.20 12.55
C PRO A 396 -11.55 19.33 12.06
N GLY A 397 -12.13 19.16 10.87
CA GLY A 397 -12.97 20.17 10.20
C GLY A 397 -12.21 21.16 9.31
N ASP A 398 -10.88 21.11 9.28
CA ASP A 398 -10.05 21.89 8.35
C ASP A 398 -9.84 21.12 7.03
N ILE A 399 -9.85 21.85 5.92
CA ILE A 399 -9.47 21.36 4.58
C ILE A 399 -8.18 22.05 4.17
N VAL A 400 -7.16 21.29 3.79
CA VAL A 400 -5.92 21.81 3.19
C VAL A 400 -6.07 21.80 1.68
N PHE A 401 -5.81 22.94 1.03
CA PHE A 401 -5.72 23.06 -0.41
C PHE A 401 -4.26 22.96 -0.87
N ILE A 402 -4.00 22.06 -1.83
CA ILE A 402 -2.68 21.72 -2.35
C ILE A 402 -2.65 22.12 -3.83
N PRO A 403 -2.12 23.29 -4.18
CA PRO A 403 -2.05 23.72 -5.57
C PRO A 403 -1.06 22.86 -6.37
N THR A 404 -1.26 22.79 -7.68
CA THR A 404 -0.32 22.16 -8.62
C THR A 404 1.13 22.60 -8.36
N GLY A 405 2.05 21.62 -8.33
CA GLY A 405 3.49 21.82 -8.20
C GLY A 405 4.00 22.01 -6.77
N TRP A 406 3.13 22.01 -5.76
CA TRP A 406 3.56 22.20 -4.37
C TRP A 406 4.13 20.92 -3.78
N TRP A 407 5.39 21.01 -3.35
CA TRP A 407 5.98 19.98 -2.49
C TRP A 407 5.29 19.99 -1.15
N HIS A 408 4.92 18.82 -0.66
CA HIS A 408 4.32 18.69 0.66
C HIS A 408 4.75 17.42 1.37
N SER A 409 4.81 17.51 2.70
CA SER A 409 5.01 16.38 3.61
C SER A 409 4.01 16.48 4.75
N VAL A 410 3.53 15.33 5.19
CA VAL A 410 2.50 15.21 6.23
C VAL A 410 2.99 14.26 7.31
N LEU A 411 2.84 14.67 8.57
CA LEU A 411 3.04 13.83 9.74
C LEU A 411 1.76 13.76 10.56
N ASN A 412 1.30 12.54 10.85
CA ASN A 412 0.12 12.31 11.69
C ASN A 412 0.49 12.44 13.16
N LEU A 413 -0.08 13.44 13.84
CA LEU A 413 0.18 13.73 15.26
C LEU A 413 -0.71 12.91 16.19
N ASP A 414 -1.84 12.43 15.66
CA ASP A 414 -2.79 11.53 16.30
C ASP A 414 -3.15 10.38 15.33
N ASP A 415 -3.99 9.45 15.77
CA ASP A 415 -4.70 8.57 14.84
C ASP A 415 -5.71 9.39 14.05
N THR A 416 -5.62 9.34 12.72
CA THR A 416 -6.35 10.24 11.82
C THR A 416 -7.29 9.51 10.88
N VAL A 417 -8.39 10.17 10.54
CA VAL A 417 -9.29 9.80 9.44
C VAL A 417 -9.49 11.03 8.56
N SER A 418 -9.28 10.90 7.25
CA SER A 418 -9.38 11.99 6.29
C SER A 418 -9.87 11.48 4.93
N VAL A 419 -10.44 12.39 4.14
CA VAL A 419 -10.71 12.19 2.70
C VAL A 419 -9.91 13.20 1.91
N THR A 420 -9.35 12.77 0.79
CA THR A 420 -8.59 13.63 -0.11
C THR A 420 -8.99 13.36 -1.55
N GLN A 421 -8.93 14.39 -2.40
CA GLN A 421 -9.10 14.24 -3.83
C GLN A 421 -8.12 15.08 -4.61
N ASN A 422 -7.70 14.54 -5.75
CA ASN A 422 -6.90 15.20 -6.75
C ASN A 422 -7.79 15.49 -7.97
N PHE A 423 -7.55 16.63 -8.61
CA PHE A 423 -8.32 17.08 -9.75
C PHE A 423 -7.47 17.95 -10.66
N CYS A 424 -7.86 18.04 -11.93
CA CYS A 424 -7.21 18.85 -12.94
C CYS A 424 -8.20 19.91 -13.42
N ASN A 425 -8.07 21.16 -13.00
CA ASN A 425 -8.96 22.23 -13.45
C ASN A 425 -8.27 23.15 -14.46
N LYS A 426 -8.98 24.19 -14.91
CA LYS A 426 -8.46 25.18 -15.87
C LYS A 426 -7.21 25.95 -15.41
N TYR A 427 -6.90 25.95 -14.10
CA TYR A 427 -5.72 26.60 -13.54
C TYR A 427 -4.51 25.65 -13.47
N SER A 428 -4.74 24.34 -13.39
CA SER A 428 -3.68 23.32 -13.37
C SER A 428 -3.52 22.56 -14.69
N LEU A 429 -4.43 22.70 -15.65
CA LEU A 429 -4.45 21.90 -16.88
C LEU A 429 -3.13 21.92 -17.65
N ARG A 430 -2.49 23.08 -17.82
CA ARG A 430 -1.20 23.17 -18.52
C ARG A 430 -0.12 22.38 -17.79
N ASN A 431 -0.05 22.50 -16.47
CA ASN A 431 0.90 21.75 -15.63
C ASN A 431 0.64 20.25 -15.70
N CYS A 432 -0.62 19.83 -15.67
CA CYS A 432 -0.97 18.42 -15.81
C CYS A 432 -0.59 17.85 -17.19
N LEU A 433 -0.91 18.58 -18.27
CA LEU A 433 -0.51 18.18 -19.63
C LEU A 433 1.00 18.07 -19.77
N SER A 434 1.75 19.06 -19.26
CA SER A 434 3.21 19.01 -19.27
C SER A 434 3.73 17.79 -18.51
N GLU A 435 3.20 17.52 -17.32
CA GLU A 435 3.69 16.42 -16.49
C GLU A 435 3.37 15.05 -17.08
N LEU A 436 2.15 14.85 -17.60
CA LEU A 436 1.77 13.61 -18.28
C LEU A 436 2.64 13.39 -19.53
N LYS A 437 2.96 14.46 -20.28
CA LYS A 437 3.84 14.36 -21.45
C LYS A 437 5.26 13.95 -21.07
N GLU A 438 5.86 14.59 -20.07
CA GLU A 438 7.21 14.28 -19.57
C GLU A 438 7.31 12.87 -18.97
N GLN A 439 6.22 12.38 -18.40
CA GLN A 439 6.15 11.07 -17.76
C GLN A 439 5.56 9.97 -18.66
N ALA A 440 5.30 10.25 -19.94
CA ALA A 440 4.60 9.34 -20.84
C ALA A 440 5.27 7.96 -21.01
N ASP A 441 6.58 7.89 -20.79
CA ASP A 441 7.39 6.69 -20.96
C ASP A 441 7.55 5.91 -19.65
N SER A 442 7.04 6.46 -18.53
CA SER A 442 7.39 5.99 -17.17
C SER A 442 6.65 4.73 -16.71
N ASP A 443 5.56 4.34 -17.36
CA ASP A 443 4.63 3.32 -16.86
C ASP A 443 4.15 2.30 -17.92
N GLY A 444 4.85 2.21 -19.06
CA GLY A 444 4.44 1.32 -20.14
C GLY A 444 3.28 1.85 -20.99
N GLY A 445 2.93 3.14 -20.86
CA GLY A 445 2.10 3.88 -21.81
C GLY A 445 0.81 4.47 -21.24
N PHE A 446 0.39 4.09 -20.03
CA PHE A 446 -0.86 4.55 -19.42
C PHE A 446 -0.89 6.09 -19.26
N ILE A 447 0.18 6.70 -18.75
CA ILE A 447 0.29 8.16 -18.59
C ILE A 447 0.27 8.88 -19.94
N GLY A 448 0.99 8.35 -20.94
CA GLY A 448 1.00 8.93 -22.29
C GLY A 448 -0.37 8.88 -22.96
N ARG A 449 -1.13 7.80 -22.77
CA ARG A 449 -2.50 7.67 -23.31
C ARG A 449 -3.49 8.60 -22.60
N THR A 450 -3.32 8.80 -21.30
CA THR A 450 -4.10 9.79 -20.53
C THR A 450 -3.93 11.19 -21.13
N PHE A 451 -2.70 11.57 -21.48
CA PHE A 451 -2.43 12.83 -22.18
C PHE A 451 -3.15 12.92 -23.53
N GLU A 452 -3.04 11.88 -24.37
CA GLU A 452 -3.67 11.87 -25.70
C GLU A 452 -5.20 12.02 -25.60
N GLN A 453 -5.84 11.33 -24.65
CA GLN A 453 -7.27 11.42 -24.44
C GLN A 453 -7.71 12.81 -23.96
N LEU A 454 -6.97 13.42 -23.03
CA LEU A 454 -7.23 14.81 -22.63
C LEU A 454 -7.13 15.76 -23.83
N ARG A 455 -6.11 15.57 -24.69
CA ARG A 455 -5.97 16.36 -25.92
C ARG A 455 -7.16 16.17 -26.86
N GLU A 456 -7.57 14.93 -27.13
CA GLU A 456 -8.70 14.63 -28.02
C GLU A 456 -10.00 15.26 -27.51
N LEU A 457 -10.24 15.20 -26.20
CA LEU A 457 -11.44 15.75 -25.57
C LEU A 457 -11.45 17.29 -25.58
N TYR A 458 -10.29 17.94 -25.42
CA TYR A 458 -10.25 19.34 -25.01
C TYR A 458 -9.47 20.28 -25.92
N ALA A 459 -8.58 19.82 -26.80
CA ALA A 459 -7.74 20.71 -27.61
C ALA A 459 -8.56 21.61 -28.55
N THR A 460 -9.67 21.10 -29.10
CA THR A 460 -10.57 21.92 -29.93
C THR A 460 -11.41 22.89 -29.10
N LYS A 461 -11.82 22.49 -27.90
CA LYS A 461 -12.70 23.30 -27.03
C LYS A 461 -11.94 24.40 -26.28
N TYR A 462 -10.70 24.14 -25.92
CA TYR A 462 -9.86 25.04 -25.14
C TYR A 462 -8.43 25.13 -25.70
N PRO A 463 -8.27 25.61 -26.94
CA PRO A 463 -6.98 25.64 -27.64
C PRO A 463 -5.90 26.44 -26.90
N GLN A 464 -6.28 27.39 -26.03
CA GLN A 464 -5.34 28.19 -25.25
C GLN A 464 -4.47 27.40 -24.25
N TYR A 465 -4.82 26.15 -23.94
CA TYR A 465 -4.07 25.29 -23.02
C TYR A 465 -3.13 24.30 -23.70
N PHE A 466 -3.17 24.21 -25.04
CA PHE A 466 -2.40 23.25 -25.83
C PHE A 466 -1.39 23.98 -26.71
N GLU A 467 -0.13 23.59 -26.60
CA GLU A 467 0.93 24.07 -27.47
C GLU A 467 1.04 23.19 -28.71
N GLN A 468 1.72 23.68 -29.77
CA GLN A 468 1.87 22.91 -31.00
C GLN A 468 2.54 21.55 -30.76
N GLU A 469 3.55 21.50 -29.88
CA GLU A 469 4.19 20.25 -29.48
C GLU A 469 3.24 19.28 -28.78
N ASP A 470 2.24 19.78 -28.06
CA ASP A 470 1.21 18.93 -27.42
C ASP A 470 0.28 18.33 -28.48
N LEU A 471 -0.03 19.09 -29.54
CA LEU A 471 -0.83 18.63 -30.67
C LEU A 471 -0.09 17.57 -31.50
N ASP A 472 1.23 17.70 -31.60
CA ASP A 472 2.08 16.80 -32.39
C ASP A 472 2.57 15.57 -31.59
N PHE A 473 2.37 15.57 -30.26
CA PHE A 473 2.81 14.48 -29.40
C PHE A 473 2.11 13.14 -29.73
N GLU A 474 2.85 12.05 -29.80
CA GLU A 474 2.28 10.70 -29.84
C GLU A 474 2.83 9.92 -28.65
N ALA A 475 1.95 9.22 -27.94
CA ALA A 475 2.37 8.33 -26.87
C ALA A 475 3.31 7.25 -27.45
N PRO A 476 4.44 6.95 -26.78
CA PRO A 476 5.47 6.05 -27.32
C PRO A 476 4.97 4.62 -27.58
N VAL A 477 3.93 4.20 -26.86
CA VAL A 477 3.31 2.88 -26.97
C VAL A 477 1.92 3.03 -27.58
N LYS A 478 1.70 2.43 -28.76
CA LYS A 478 0.40 2.42 -29.45
C LYS A 478 -0.49 1.28 -28.90
N GLY A 479 -1.73 1.57 -28.50
CA GLY A 479 -2.69 0.62 -27.92
C GLY A 479 -3.25 1.10 -26.56
N HIS A 480 -4.11 0.31 -25.89
CA HIS A 480 -4.70 0.64 -24.57
C HIS A 480 -3.71 0.55 -23.38
N GLY A 481 -2.39 0.63 -23.63
CA GLY A 481 -1.39 0.23 -22.63
C GLY A 481 -1.47 -1.27 -22.32
N LEU A 482 -0.72 -1.72 -21.32
CA LEU A 482 -0.90 -3.05 -20.75
C LEU A 482 -1.79 -2.88 -19.52
N THR A 483 -2.96 -3.51 -19.49
CA THR A 483 -3.71 -3.67 -18.24
C THR A 483 -2.84 -4.41 -17.19
N GLU A 484 -3.20 -4.39 -15.91
CA GLU A 484 -2.48 -5.18 -14.90
C GLU A 484 -2.47 -6.68 -15.27
N GLU A 485 -3.51 -7.16 -15.95
CA GLU A 485 -3.61 -8.51 -16.49
C GLU A 485 -2.67 -8.75 -17.68
N ASP A 486 -2.53 -7.76 -18.57
CA ASP A 486 -1.55 -7.79 -19.66
C ASP A 486 -0.12 -7.70 -19.14
N GLU A 487 0.13 -6.92 -18.09
CA GLU A 487 1.45 -6.80 -17.49
C GLU A 487 1.84 -8.07 -16.73
N LYS A 488 0.88 -8.70 -16.05
CA LYS A 488 1.04 -10.03 -15.46
C LYS A 488 1.29 -11.09 -16.52
N SER A 489 0.58 -11.02 -17.64
CA SER A 489 0.78 -11.90 -18.80
C SER A 489 2.15 -11.68 -19.45
N ARG A 490 2.60 -10.43 -19.56
CA ARG A 490 3.92 -10.04 -20.06
C ARG A 490 5.03 -10.50 -19.13
N ARG A 491 4.93 -10.27 -17.82
CA ARG A 491 5.88 -10.76 -16.80
C ARG A 491 5.97 -12.28 -16.83
N LEU A 492 4.83 -12.96 -16.98
CA LEU A 492 4.77 -14.41 -17.14
C LEU A 492 5.43 -14.86 -18.45
N GLN A 493 5.27 -14.12 -19.55
CA GLN A 493 5.91 -14.41 -20.83
C GLN A 493 7.42 -14.18 -20.81
N VAL A 494 7.88 -13.06 -20.23
CA VAL A 494 9.30 -12.78 -19.99
C VAL A 494 9.93 -13.86 -19.12
N LEU A 495 9.23 -14.33 -18.08
CA LEU A 495 9.68 -15.44 -17.25
C LEU A 495 9.76 -16.75 -18.06
N LYS A 496 8.78 -17.04 -18.92
CA LYS A 496 8.80 -18.21 -19.81
C LYS A 496 9.98 -18.14 -20.80
N ASP A 497 10.25 -16.98 -21.37
CA ASP A 497 11.33 -16.77 -22.34
C ASP A 497 12.72 -16.86 -21.69
N PHE A 498 12.84 -16.38 -20.45
CA PHE A 498 14.04 -16.57 -19.61
C PHE A 498 14.25 -18.06 -19.29
N LEU A 499 13.22 -18.76 -18.83
CA LEU A 499 13.29 -20.19 -18.52
C LEU A 499 13.54 -21.06 -19.76
N ALA A 500 13.12 -20.61 -20.94
CA ALA A 500 13.40 -21.25 -22.22
C ALA A 500 14.83 -20.96 -22.75
N GLY A 501 15.61 -20.11 -22.08
CA GLY A 501 16.96 -19.73 -22.49
C GLY A 501 17.00 -18.80 -23.71
N ASN A 502 15.87 -18.18 -24.08
CA ASN A 502 15.72 -17.36 -25.27
C ASN A 502 16.14 -15.90 -25.06
N THR A 503 16.41 -15.49 -23.82
CA THR A 503 16.95 -14.16 -23.49
C THR A 503 18.30 -14.30 -22.81
N LYS A 504 19.32 -13.62 -23.36
CA LYS A 504 20.55 -13.33 -22.64
C LYS A 504 20.30 -12.06 -21.84
N THR A 505 20.43 -12.16 -20.52
CA THR A 505 20.32 -11.07 -19.56
C THR A 505 21.05 -9.81 -20.07
N ILE A 506 20.37 -8.68 -20.10
CA ILE A 506 21.02 -7.39 -19.84
C ILE A 506 20.56 -7.03 -18.43
N VAL A 507 21.55 -6.84 -17.55
CA VAL A 507 21.39 -6.50 -16.13
C VAL A 507 20.68 -5.17 -15.97
#